data_AF-X6EJQ1-F1
#
_entry.id   AF-X6EJQ1-F1
#
_cell.length_a   1.000
_cell.length_b   1.000
_cell.length_c   1.000
_cell.angle_alpha   90.00
_cell.angle_beta   90.00
_cell.angle_gamma   90.00
#
_symmetry.space_group_name_H-M   'P 1'
#
loop_
_entity.id
_entity.type
_entity.pdbx_description
1 polymer ?
#
loop_
_entity_poly.entity_id
_entity_poly.type
_entity_poly.pdbx_seq_one_letter_code
_entity_poly.pdbx_strand_id
1 'polypeptide(L)'
;MTRLLKWERSALKGDFTAMPSPFMWAQSARFAHFMNGYEVAGGMDRLANLSNTMSERFRETGEWQGTALDLWLCLFFQHRIHRHTGSEDIDPALDALCDALWHALNRLHPEEAFALSSRLKKDAL
;
A
#
# COMPACT_ATOMS: atom_id res chain seq x y z
N MET A 1 -20.70 9.41 -2.60
CA MET A 1 -19.75 8.33 -2.26
C MET A 1 -19.49 7.51 -3.51
N THR A 2 -18.23 7.39 -3.94
CA THR A 2 -17.86 6.60 -5.12
C THR A 2 -17.90 5.12 -4.75
N ARG A 3 -18.73 4.33 -5.46
CA ARG A 3 -18.85 2.89 -5.23
C ARG A 3 -17.48 2.21 -5.36
N LEU A 4 -17.17 1.29 -4.44
CA LEU A 4 -15.98 0.45 -4.56
C LEU A 4 -16.07 -0.46 -5.79
N LEU A 5 -14.93 -0.71 -6.42
CA LEU A 5 -14.75 -1.74 -7.44
C LEU A 5 -14.90 -3.13 -6.81
N LYS A 6 -15.09 -4.15 -7.66
CA LYS A 6 -15.25 -5.52 -7.18
C LYS A 6 -14.01 -6.00 -6.43
N TRP A 7 -12.82 -5.76 -6.97
CA TRP A 7 -11.56 -6.19 -6.37
C TRP A 7 -11.26 -5.50 -5.04
N GLU A 8 -11.61 -4.22 -4.91
CA GLU A 8 -11.43 -3.48 -3.66
C GLU A 8 -12.28 -4.04 -2.52
N ARG A 9 -13.52 -4.46 -2.82
CA ARG A 9 -14.37 -5.14 -1.84
C ARG A 9 -13.81 -6.49 -1.42
N SER A 10 -13.17 -7.22 -2.34
CA SER A 10 -12.46 -8.46 -2.02
C SER A 10 -11.24 -8.17 -1.13
N ALA A 11 -10.44 -7.17 -1.48
CA ALA A 11 -9.24 -6.81 -0.72
C ALA A 11 -9.55 -6.37 0.72
N LEU A 12 -10.67 -5.66 0.95
CA LEU A 12 -11.14 -5.33 2.29
C LEU A 12 -11.48 -6.57 3.15
N LYS A 13 -11.74 -7.72 2.52
CA LYS A 13 -11.98 -9.00 3.19
C LYS A 13 -10.73 -9.87 3.26
N GLY A 14 -9.57 -9.36 2.84
CA GLY A 14 -8.31 -10.12 2.77
C GLY A 14 -8.16 -10.98 1.51
N ASP A 15 -9.09 -10.89 0.55
CA ASP A 15 -8.94 -11.55 -0.75
C ASP A 15 -8.24 -10.60 -1.75
N PHE A 16 -6.92 -10.76 -1.86
CA PHE A 16 -6.09 -9.97 -2.76
C PHE A 16 -5.98 -10.54 -4.18
N THR A 17 -6.52 -11.75 -4.42
CA THR A 17 -6.42 -12.44 -5.72
C THR A 17 -7.16 -11.73 -6.84
N ALA A 18 -8.17 -10.92 -6.49
CA ALA A 18 -8.94 -10.13 -7.43
C ALA A 18 -8.26 -8.81 -7.83
N MET A 19 -7.16 -8.42 -7.19
CA MET A 19 -6.45 -7.17 -7.51
C MET A 19 -5.93 -7.18 -8.95
N PRO A 20 -5.99 -6.05 -9.66
CA PRO A 20 -5.49 -5.98 -11.03
C PRO A 20 -3.98 -6.24 -11.08
N SER A 21 -3.54 -6.86 -12.18
CA SER A 21 -2.13 -7.11 -12.49
C SER A 21 -1.86 -6.61 -13.92
N PRO A 22 -0.88 -5.71 -14.13
CA PRO A 22 -0.04 -5.08 -13.10
C PRO A 22 -0.85 -4.15 -12.18
N PHE A 23 -0.45 -4.07 -10.90
CA PHE A 23 -1.02 -3.10 -9.96
C PHE A 23 -0.19 -1.81 -10.02
N MET A 24 -0.83 -0.71 -10.38
CA MET A 24 -0.14 0.56 -10.68
C MET A 24 -0.53 1.68 -9.72
N TRP A 25 0.34 2.69 -9.62
CA TRP A 25 0.17 3.87 -8.77
C TRP A 25 -1.19 4.53 -8.97
N ALA A 26 -1.61 4.75 -10.23
CA ALA A 26 -2.86 5.40 -10.59
C ALA A 26 -4.11 4.70 -10.02
N GLN A 27 -4.04 3.39 -9.76
CA GLN A 27 -5.16 2.60 -9.21
C GLN A 27 -5.08 2.47 -7.68
N SER A 28 -3.91 2.75 -7.11
CA SER A 28 -3.58 2.43 -5.73
C SER A 28 -4.05 3.47 -4.70
N ALA A 29 -4.38 4.69 -5.11
CA ALA A 29 -4.66 5.81 -4.20
C ALA A 29 -5.75 5.51 -3.17
N ARG A 30 -6.91 4.96 -3.60
CA ARG A 30 -7.98 4.59 -2.68
C ARG A 30 -7.59 3.39 -1.81
N PHE A 31 -6.97 2.39 -2.42
CA PHE A 31 -6.52 1.17 -1.74
C PHE A 31 -5.49 1.45 -0.63
N ALA A 32 -4.53 2.35 -0.88
CA ALA A 32 -3.54 2.79 0.09
C ALA A 32 -4.19 3.28 1.38
N HIS A 33 -5.34 3.96 1.28
CA HIS A 33 -6.08 4.53 2.40
C HIS A 33 -7.08 3.59 3.08
N PHE A 34 -7.21 2.32 2.64
CA PHE A 34 -7.95 1.32 3.40
C PHE A 34 -7.33 1.07 4.77
N MET A 35 -6.03 1.29 4.91
CA MET A 35 -5.34 1.27 6.19
C MET A 35 -5.12 2.69 6.71
N ASN A 36 -5.26 2.91 8.02
CA ASN A 36 -4.70 4.10 8.66
C ASN A 36 -3.21 3.87 8.94
N GLY A 37 -2.33 4.21 7.99
CA GLY A 37 -0.90 3.96 8.14
C GLY A 37 -0.29 4.63 9.38
N TYR A 38 -0.82 5.79 9.80
CA TYR A 38 -0.34 6.46 11.01
C TYR A 38 -0.62 5.66 12.28
N GLU A 39 -1.83 5.13 12.44
CA GLU A 39 -2.19 4.33 13.61
C GLU A 39 -1.41 3.02 13.63
N VAL A 40 -1.32 2.34 12.49
CA VAL A 40 -0.65 1.04 12.39
C VAL A 40 0.86 1.14 12.62
N ALA A 41 1.51 2.22 12.14
CA ALA A 41 2.92 2.46 12.40
C ALA A 41 3.20 3.01 13.81
N GLY A 42 2.17 3.43 14.54
CA GLY A 42 2.32 4.08 15.86
C GLY A 42 2.80 5.52 15.80
N GLY A 43 2.45 6.26 14.74
CA GLY A 43 2.70 7.70 14.59
C GLY A 43 3.32 8.10 13.25
N MET A 44 3.32 9.40 12.97
CA MET A 44 3.88 9.99 11.75
C MET A 44 5.39 9.72 11.62
N ASP A 45 6.17 9.94 12.68
CA ASP A 45 7.64 9.84 12.60
C ASP A 45 8.09 8.41 12.29
N ARG A 46 7.44 7.41 12.88
CA ARG A 46 7.75 5.99 12.61
C ARG A 46 7.42 5.61 11.18
N LEU A 47 6.27 6.06 10.68
CA LEU A 47 5.86 5.83 9.30
C LEU A 47 6.79 6.52 8.30
N ALA A 48 7.17 7.76 8.58
CA ALA A 48 8.08 8.53 7.74
C ALA A 48 9.47 7.87 7.69
N ASN A 49 10.00 7.46 8.85
CA ASN A 49 11.27 6.75 8.92
C ASN A 49 11.23 5.43 8.14
N LEU A 50 10.18 4.63 8.32
CA LEU A 50 10.00 3.38 7.55
C LEU A 50 10.02 3.65 6.03
N SER A 51 9.19 4.59 5.56
CA SER A 51 9.09 4.86 4.13
C SER A 51 10.39 5.43 3.56
N ASN A 52 11.04 6.36 4.28
CA ASN A 52 12.32 6.94 3.85
C ASN A 52 13.42 5.88 3.75
N THR A 53 13.56 5.02 4.78
CA THR A 53 14.55 3.93 4.75
C THR A 53 14.28 2.94 3.62
N MET A 54 13.01 2.62 3.35
CA MET A 54 12.66 1.74 2.23
C MET A 54 12.96 2.40 0.87
N SER A 55 12.66 3.69 0.72
CA SER A 55 13.00 4.45 -0.49
C SER A 55 14.52 4.55 -0.71
N GLU A 56 15.29 4.76 0.34
CA GLU A 56 16.76 4.77 0.28
C GLU A 56 17.29 3.42 -0.19
N ARG A 57 16.82 2.32 0.41
CA ARG A 57 17.19 0.97 -0.03
C ARG A 57 16.80 0.69 -1.47
N PHE A 58 15.61 1.10 -1.90
CA PHE A 58 15.20 0.97 -3.30
C PHE A 58 16.16 1.71 -4.25
N ARG A 59 16.64 2.91 -3.89
CA ARG A 59 17.61 3.65 -4.71
C ARG A 59 18.96 2.94 -4.79
N GLU A 60 19.34 2.20 -3.75
CA GLU A 60 20.59 1.43 -3.71
C GLU A 60 20.49 0.10 -4.48
N THR A 61 19.37 -0.61 -4.36
CA THR A 61 19.21 -1.98 -4.86
C THR A 61 18.41 -2.09 -6.15
N GLY A 62 17.57 -1.11 -6.46
CA GLY A 62 16.58 -1.17 -7.52
C GLY A 62 15.33 -2.00 -7.18
N GLU A 63 15.20 -2.50 -5.94
CA GLU A 63 14.12 -3.40 -5.54
C GLU A 63 13.42 -2.96 -4.26
N TRP A 64 12.09 -2.97 -4.25
CA TRP A 64 11.31 -2.74 -3.05
C TRP A 64 11.30 -4.00 -2.19
N GLN A 65 11.73 -3.87 -0.94
CA GLN A 65 11.85 -4.98 0.00
C GLN A 65 11.04 -4.70 1.26
N GLY A 66 10.56 -5.76 1.91
CA GLY A 66 9.79 -5.67 3.14
C GLY A 66 8.62 -6.64 3.16
N THR A 67 7.89 -6.67 4.26
CA THR A 67 6.64 -7.42 4.35
C THR A 67 5.53 -6.74 3.56
N ALA A 68 4.43 -7.45 3.30
CA ALA A 68 3.24 -6.85 2.70
C ALA A 68 2.72 -5.64 3.52
N LEU A 69 2.88 -5.68 4.84
CA LEU A 69 2.52 -4.56 5.71
C LEU A 69 3.46 -3.37 5.50
N ASP A 70 4.78 -3.58 5.47
CA ASP A 70 5.76 -2.50 5.29
C ASP A 70 5.55 -1.78 3.95
N LEU A 71 5.35 -2.56 2.89
CA LEU A 71 5.07 -2.05 1.55
C LEU A 71 3.77 -1.25 1.50
N TRP A 72 2.71 -1.70 2.18
CA TRP A 72 1.44 -0.96 2.25
C TRP A 72 1.56 0.33 3.06
N LEU A 73 2.29 0.30 4.19
CA LEU A 73 2.58 1.49 4.97
C LEU A 73 3.38 2.51 4.16
N CYS A 74 4.40 2.06 3.44
CA CYS A 74 5.16 2.89 2.52
C CYS A 74 4.26 3.49 1.44
N LEU A 75 3.41 2.69 0.79
CA LEU A 75 2.45 3.16 -0.22
C LEU A 75 1.51 4.23 0.34
N PHE A 76 0.94 4.02 1.53
CA PHE A 76 0.10 5.01 2.21
C PHE A 76 0.85 6.33 2.41
N PHE A 77 2.10 6.28 2.87
CA PHE A 77 2.88 7.48 3.13
C PHE A 77 3.23 8.23 1.84
N GLN A 78 3.59 7.52 0.77
CA GLN A 78 3.86 8.12 -0.53
C GLN A 78 2.63 8.86 -1.09
N HIS A 79 1.42 8.28 -0.97
CA HIS A 79 0.18 8.97 -1.39
C HIS A 79 -0.09 10.23 -0.58
N ARG A 80 0.24 10.20 0.72
CA ARG A 80 0.13 11.39 1.57
C ARG A 80 1.11 12.48 1.11
N ILE A 81 2.37 12.14 0.86
CA ILE A 81 3.36 13.09 0.35
C ILE A 81 2.90 13.67 -0.97
N HIS A 82 2.54 12.82 -1.94
CA HIS A 82 2.14 13.25 -3.28
C HIS A 82 0.96 14.25 -3.23
N ARG A 83 -0.04 13.99 -2.37
CA ARG A 83 -1.15 14.92 -2.15
C ARG A 83 -0.72 16.25 -1.50
N HIS A 84 0.32 16.23 -0.65
CA HIS A 84 0.82 17.43 0.01
C HIS A 84 1.77 18.26 -0.87
N THR A 85 2.57 17.62 -1.73
CA THR A 85 3.52 18.28 -2.61
C THR A 85 2.89 18.73 -3.93
N GLY A 86 1.80 18.09 -4.36
CA GLY A 86 1.14 18.41 -5.63
C GLY A 86 1.98 18.07 -6.85
N SER A 87 2.95 17.16 -6.72
CA SER A 87 3.82 16.75 -7.82
C SER A 87 2.99 16.11 -8.94
N GLU A 88 3.08 16.64 -10.15
CA GLU A 88 2.43 16.03 -11.32
C GLU A 88 3.25 14.88 -11.90
N ASP A 89 4.56 14.84 -11.60
CA ASP A 89 5.46 13.77 -12.01
C ASP A 89 5.20 12.52 -11.16
N ILE A 90 4.75 11.45 -11.82
CA ILE A 90 4.64 10.11 -11.24
C ILE A 90 5.99 9.44 -11.40
N ASP A 91 6.68 9.25 -10.28
CA ASP A 91 7.94 8.49 -10.23
C ASP A 91 7.66 7.01 -10.58
N PRO A 92 8.29 6.44 -11.62
CA PRO A 92 8.16 5.02 -11.97
C PRO A 92 8.49 4.06 -10.82
N ALA A 93 9.30 4.50 -9.85
CA ALA A 93 9.55 3.74 -8.62
C ALA A 93 8.26 3.42 -7.84
N LEU A 94 7.23 4.26 -7.96
CA LEU A 94 5.95 4.06 -7.27
C LEU A 94 5.09 2.98 -7.93
N ASP A 95 5.19 2.80 -9.25
CA ASP A 95 4.59 1.64 -9.92
C ASP A 95 5.29 0.34 -9.48
N ALA A 96 6.63 0.36 -9.36
CA ALA A 96 7.38 -0.77 -8.83
C ALA A 96 7.01 -1.10 -7.36
N LEU A 97 6.71 -0.08 -6.54
CA LEU A 97 6.21 -0.28 -5.17
C LEU A 97 4.85 -0.99 -5.18
N CYS A 98 3.96 -0.57 -6.08
CA CYS A 98 2.65 -1.18 -6.21
C CYS A 98 2.76 -2.65 -6.65
N ASP A 99 3.64 -2.94 -7.62
CA ASP A 99 3.88 -4.30 -8.10
C ASP A 99 4.48 -5.21 -7.01
N ALA A 100 5.48 -4.71 -6.28
CA ALA A 100 6.07 -5.43 -5.14
C ALA A 100 5.02 -5.72 -4.05
N LEU A 101 4.16 -4.75 -3.75
CA LEU A 101 3.05 -4.93 -2.80
C LEU A 101 2.05 -5.97 -3.30
N TRP A 102 1.68 -5.94 -4.59
CA TRP A 102 0.77 -6.92 -5.18
C TRP A 102 1.33 -8.34 -5.05
N HIS A 103 2.62 -8.53 -5.36
CA HIS A 103 3.30 -9.80 -5.19
C HIS A 103 3.35 -10.26 -3.73
N ALA A 104 3.65 -9.36 -2.80
CA ALA A 104 3.69 -9.68 -1.38
C ALA A 104 2.31 -10.08 -0.84
N LEU A 105 1.25 -9.35 -1.21
CA LEU A 105 -0.12 -9.64 -0.80
C LEU A 105 -0.63 -10.99 -1.32
N ASN A 106 -0.31 -11.32 -2.58
CA ASN A 106 -0.73 -12.58 -3.21
C ASN A 106 0.06 -13.80 -2.74
N ARG A 107 1.14 -13.61 -1.97
CA ARG A 107 1.91 -14.69 -1.34
C ARG A 107 1.50 -14.95 0.11
N LEU A 108 0.64 -14.12 0.69
CA LEU A 108 0.18 -14.30 2.06
C LEU A 108 -0.61 -15.59 2.21
N HIS A 109 -0.38 -16.30 3.30
CA HIS A 109 -1.28 -17.36 3.73
C HIS A 109 -2.63 -16.77 4.17
N PRO A 110 -3.73 -17.55 4.10
CA PRO A 110 -5.06 -17.06 4.48
C PRO A 110 -5.12 -16.45 5.90
N GLU A 111 -4.37 -16.99 6.85
CA GLU A 111 -4.29 -16.46 8.22
C GLU A 111 -3.61 -15.09 8.29
N GLU A 112 -2.54 -14.90 7.52
CA GLU A 112 -1.82 -13.63 7.44
C GLU A 112 -2.65 -12.56 6.72
N ALA A 113 -3.34 -12.96 5.64
CA ALA A 113 -4.26 -12.09 4.92
C ALA A 113 -5.45 -11.67 5.81
N PHE A 114 -5.98 -12.59 6.61
CA PHE A 114 -7.00 -12.28 7.61
C PHE A 114 -6.48 -11.31 8.68
N ALA A 115 -5.30 -11.57 9.25
CA ALA A 115 -4.68 -10.68 10.23
C ALA A 115 -4.43 -9.28 9.66
N LEU A 116 -3.97 -9.18 8.40
CA LEU A 116 -3.74 -7.91 7.73
C LEU A 116 -5.06 -7.16 7.45
N SER A 117 -6.06 -7.84 6.91
CA SER A 117 -7.37 -7.25 6.62
C SER A 117 -8.10 -6.77 7.87
N SER A 118 -7.86 -7.39 9.03
CA SER A 118 -8.42 -6.94 10.31
C SER A 118 -7.98 -5.51 10.72
N ARG A 119 -6.88 -5.01 10.14
CA ARG A 119 -6.34 -3.66 10.36
C ARG A 119 -6.92 -2.61 9.40
N LEU A 120 -7.77 -3.02 8.46
CA LEU A 120 -8.37 -2.11 7.48
C LEU A 120 -9.60 -1.40 8.07
N LYS A 121 -9.80 -0.16 7.64
CA LYS A 121 -10.94 0.67 8.03
C LYS A 121 -12.23 0.03 7.51
N LYS A 122 -13.09 -0.39 8.44
CA LYS A 122 -14.40 -0.98 8.12
C LYS A 122 -15.37 0.04 7.51
N ASP A 123 -15.15 1.33 7.78
CA ASP A 123 -15.94 2.44 7.25
C ASP A 123 -15.60 2.77 5.77
N ALA A 124 -14.70 2.01 5.14
CA ALA A 124 -14.44 2.10 3.71
C ALA A 124 -15.54 1.46 2.84
N LEU A 125 -16.52 0.77 3.45
CA LEU A 125 -17.66 0.09 2.79
C LEU A 125 -18.91 0.96 2.69
#